data_AF-A0A1B7XY64-F1
#
_entry.id   AF-A0A1B7XY64-F1
#
_cell.length_a   1.000
_cell.length_b   1.000
_cell.length_c   1.000
_cell.angle_alpha   90.00
_cell.angle_beta   90.00
_cell.angle_gamma   90.00
#
_symmetry.space_group_name_H-M   'P 1'
#
loop_
_entity.id
_entity.type
_entity.pdbx_description
1 polymer ?
#
loop_
_entity_poly.entity_id
_entity_poly.type
_entity_poly.pdbx_seq_one_letter_code
_entity_poly.pdbx_strand_id
1 'polypeptide(L)'
;MRLSSCRPPSAFTPIHLGLLSLGSSNSPSFSYLAHRRSPMVDTSGARTLADLPQQLVLHNHLHDNLCGLFRSMIWTRYHRWGFVVYRCAYGDDDLWNRYIEQLKKNVHDELVHAGRAELLEQYLDWVIIEDRDTLNNASKANVRKHFNDWVSEQVAEAGLQPTSLQMITLFRYCLYIDQKCLDTLEAFQKSEGEPFAQDPIMIHWRPPMVLVVVDRLWTRSLKGVPKKQWGHPRIEGSSKHYVGWFYKRALSMVAAYSDVSASWDEDQPWDYARPPAISPIGDEWMPE
;
A
#
# COMPACT_ATOMS: atom_id res chain seq x y z
N MET A 1 55.36 -15.04 10.84
CA MET A 1 54.84 -13.68 11.11
C MET A 1 53.61 -13.84 12.01
N ARG A 2 53.61 -13.18 13.17
CA ARG A 2 52.77 -13.48 14.35
C ARG A 2 51.35 -12.92 14.23
N LEU A 3 50.38 -13.73 14.62
CA LEU A 3 49.08 -13.31 15.15
C LEU A 3 49.27 -12.81 16.60
N SER A 4 48.59 -11.73 16.99
CA SER A 4 48.57 -11.27 18.39
C SER A 4 47.12 -11.05 18.83
N SER A 5 46.68 -11.97 19.68
CA SER A 5 45.57 -11.83 20.61
C SER A 5 46.03 -11.05 21.84
N CYS A 6 45.19 -10.18 22.39
CA CYS A 6 45.28 -9.80 23.81
C CYS A 6 43.88 -9.57 24.39
N ARG A 7 43.62 -10.28 25.49
CA ARG A 7 42.56 -10.08 26.48
C ARG A 7 43.23 -10.35 27.85
N PRO A 8 42.60 -10.03 28.99
CA PRO A 8 42.57 -8.77 29.75
C PRO A 8 43.43 -8.86 31.04
N PRO A 9 43.21 -8.01 32.07
CA PRO A 9 42.79 -8.61 33.34
C PRO A 9 41.73 -7.86 34.18
N SER A 10 40.94 -8.70 34.86
CA SER A 10 40.15 -8.61 36.12
C SER A 10 40.90 -7.94 37.29
N ALA A 11 40.34 -7.50 38.45
CA ALA A 11 39.06 -7.62 39.16
C ALA A 11 39.10 -6.70 40.43
N PHE A 12 38.03 -6.74 41.26
CA PHE A 12 37.91 -6.36 42.69
C PHE A 12 37.59 -4.88 43.01
N THR A 13 36.68 -4.46 43.90
CA THR A 13 35.51 -4.96 44.68
C THR A 13 34.88 -3.71 45.39
N PRO A 14 33.73 -3.79 46.10
CA PRO A 14 32.82 -2.66 46.37
C PRO A 14 33.17 -1.86 47.63
N ILE A 15 32.62 -0.65 47.73
CA ILE A 15 32.55 0.10 49.00
C ILE A 15 31.10 0.48 49.27
N HIS A 16 30.64 0.11 50.46
CA HIS A 16 29.33 0.39 51.05
C HIS A 16 29.58 1.29 52.28
N LEU A 17 28.91 2.45 52.37
CA LEU A 17 28.69 3.30 53.57
C LEU A 17 28.12 4.65 53.07
N GLY A 18 27.04 5.25 53.56
CA GLY A 18 26.15 4.95 54.68
C GLY A 18 24.92 5.87 54.59
N LEU A 19 23.87 5.53 55.36
CA LEU A 19 22.70 6.38 55.54
C LEU A 19 23.08 7.68 56.26
N LEU A 20 22.62 8.83 55.72
CA LEU A 20 22.21 9.98 56.52
C LEU A 20 20.95 10.61 55.90
N SER A 21 19.97 10.83 56.78
CA SER A 21 18.64 11.40 56.51
C SER A 21 18.64 12.91 56.77
N LEU A 22 17.60 13.56 56.22
CA LEU A 22 17.01 14.88 56.51
C LEU A 22 17.43 16.05 55.61
N GLY A 23 16.43 16.60 54.92
CA GLY A 23 16.51 17.91 54.27
C GLY A 23 15.38 18.15 53.27
N SER A 24 14.17 18.41 53.78
CA SER A 24 13.04 18.93 53.00
C SER A 24 13.43 20.22 52.25
N SER A 25 13.31 20.24 50.93
CA SER A 25 13.26 21.48 50.16
C SER A 25 12.21 21.38 49.04
N ASN A 26 11.26 22.31 49.10
CA ASN A 26 10.15 22.49 48.18
C ASN A 26 10.63 22.55 46.72
N SER A 27 10.18 21.60 45.90
CA SER A 27 10.26 21.68 44.44
C SER A 27 8.87 21.95 43.89
N PRO A 28 8.70 22.93 42.98
CA PRO A 28 7.39 23.30 42.48
C PRO A 28 6.82 22.15 41.64
N SER A 29 5.59 21.76 41.94
CA SER A 29 4.81 20.78 41.19
C SER A 29 4.71 21.23 39.73
N PHE A 30 5.54 20.68 38.86
CA PHE A 30 5.26 20.64 37.43
C PHE A 30 4.09 19.69 37.24
N SER A 31 2.88 20.27 37.16
CA SER A 31 1.73 19.59 36.58
C SER A 31 2.08 19.23 35.14
N TYR A 32 2.54 18.00 34.93
CA TYR A 32 2.43 17.37 33.63
C TYR A 32 0.94 17.36 33.30
N LEU A 33 0.51 18.32 32.48
CA LEU A 33 -0.68 18.16 31.66
C LEU A 33 -0.41 16.95 30.79
N ALA A 34 -0.78 15.77 31.30
CA ALA A 34 -1.00 14.59 30.49
C ALA A 34 -1.92 15.07 29.37
N HIS A 35 -1.37 15.23 28.16
CA HIS A 35 -2.18 15.30 26.97
C HIS A 35 -2.98 14.01 27.01
N ARG A 36 -4.26 14.10 27.40
CA ARG A 36 -5.21 13.02 27.20
C ARG A 36 -5.13 12.71 25.70
N ARG A 37 -4.43 11.63 25.33
CA ARG A 37 -4.76 10.95 24.09
C ARG A 37 -6.25 10.68 24.19
N SER A 38 -7.04 11.26 23.29
CA SER A 38 -8.46 10.97 23.21
C SER A 38 -8.66 9.45 23.29
N PRO A 39 -9.61 8.95 24.09
CA PRO A 39 -9.84 7.51 24.22
C PRO A 39 -10.06 6.93 22.81
N MET A 40 -9.34 5.84 22.53
CA MET A 40 -9.39 5.14 21.26
C MET A 40 -10.84 4.70 21.02
N VAL A 41 -11.41 5.09 19.88
CA VAL A 41 -12.77 4.66 19.52
C VAL A 41 -12.65 3.37 18.72
N ASP A 42 -13.11 2.27 19.34
CA ASP A 42 -13.28 1.00 18.66
C ASP A 42 -14.40 1.13 17.62
N THR A 43 -14.08 0.82 16.37
CA THR A 43 -15.03 0.87 15.25
C THR A 43 -15.21 -0.50 14.60
N SER A 44 -14.67 -1.57 15.21
CA SER A 44 -14.77 -2.95 14.71
C SER A 44 -16.22 -3.42 14.50
N GLY A 45 -17.17 -2.82 15.22
CA GLY A 45 -18.60 -3.09 15.07
C GLY A 45 -19.29 -2.39 13.88
N ALA A 46 -18.66 -1.40 13.25
CA ALA A 46 -19.28 -0.66 12.14
C ALA A 46 -19.52 -1.59 10.92
N ARG A 47 -20.75 -1.60 10.41
CA ARG A 47 -21.15 -2.38 9.22
C ARG A 47 -21.50 -1.51 8.03
N THR A 48 -21.72 -0.22 8.26
CA THR A 48 -21.96 0.77 7.22
C THR A 48 -21.05 1.98 7.42
N LEU A 49 -20.88 2.79 6.37
CA LEU A 49 -20.18 4.07 6.48
C LEU A 49 -20.85 5.01 7.50
N ALA A 50 -22.17 4.92 7.68
CA ALA A 50 -22.91 5.76 8.62
C ALA A 50 -22.59 5.43 10.09
N ASP A 51 -22.19 4.19 10.38
CA ASP A 51 -21.83 3.74 11.72
C ASP A 51 -20.43 4.23 12.15
N LEU A 52 -19.61 4.67 11.19
CA LEU A 52 -18.27 5.18 11.49
C LEU A 52 -18.35 6.55 12.16
N PRO A 53 -17.48 6.85 13.14
CA PRO A 53 -17.40 8.15 13.80
C PRO A 53 -16.83 9.19 12.81
N GLN A 54 -17.70 9.74 11.97
CA GLN A 54 -17.39 10.62 10.83
C GLN A 54 -16.35 11.70 11.18
N GLN A 55 -16.52 12.35 12.33
CA GLN A 55 -15.60 13.39 12.80
C GLN A 55 -14.19 12.85 13.07
N LEU A 56 -14.03 11.65 13.64
CA LEU A 56 -12.71 11.08 13.93
C LEU A 56 -12.00 10.61 12.66
N VAL A 57 -12.76 10.10 11.67
CA VAL A 57 -12.20 9.69 10.38
C VAL A 57 -11.62 10.89 9.63
N LEU A 58 -12.34 12.02 9.64
CA LEU A 58 -11.88 13.25 8.98
C LEU A 58 -10.61 13.85 9.63
N HIS A 59 -10.39 13.64 10.92
CA HIS A 59 -9.28 14.21 11.68
C HIS A 59 -8.12 13.22 11.93
N ASN A 60 -8.09 12.05 11.26
CA ASN A 60 -7.06 11.02 11.43
C ASN A 60 -6.90 10.53 12.88
N HIS A 61 -8.02 10.45 13.61
CA HIS A 61 -8.04 9.91 14.97
C HIS A 61 -8.57 8.48 15.03
N LEU A 62 -8.92 7.91 13.86
CA LEU A 62 -9.34 6.52 13.74
C LEU A 62 -8.10 5.61 13.73
N HIS A 63 -8.03 4.68 14.67
CA HIS A 63 -6.97 3.66 14.71
C HIS A 63 -7.41 2.43 13.92
N ASP A 64 -7.57 2.60 12.61
CA ASP A 64 -7.96 1.55 11.67
C ASP A 64 -7.00 1.58 10.46
N ASN A 65 -6.51 0.42 10.05
CA ASN A 65 -5.57 0.29 8.93
C ASN A 65 -6.22 0.71 7.59
N LEU A 66 -7.54 0.75 7.51
CA LEU A 66 -8.33 1.19 6.35
C LEU A 66 -8.82 2.66 6.48
N CYS A 67 -8.28 3.44 7.43
CA CYS A 67 -8.74 4.82 7.66
C CYS A 67 -8.58 5.73 6.45
N GLY A 68 -7.55 5.55 5.61
CA GLY A 68 -7.34 6.30 4.38
C GLY A 68 -8.48 6.10 3.38
N LEU A 69 -8.93 4.85 3.24
CA LEU A 69 -10.08 4.51 2.40
C LEU A 69 -11.37 5.16 2.92
N PHE A 70 -11.68 5.00 4.22
CA PHE A 70 -12.89 5.61 4.79
C PHE A 70 -12.89 7.13 4.67
N ARG A 71 -11.74 7.76 4.95
CA ARG A 71 -11.56 9.21 4.80
C ARG A 71 -11.81 9.65 3.37
N SER A 72 -11.27 8.94 2.38
CA SER A 72 -11.50 9.24 0.97
C SER A 72 -12.98 9.17 0.64
N MET A 73 -13.68 8.09 1.02
CA MET A 73 -15.12 7.94 0.77
C MET A 73 -15.96 9.05 1.41
N ILE A 74 -15.70 9.37 2.67
CA ILE A 74 -16.47 10.38 3.42
C ILE A 74 -16.21 11.78 2.87
N TRP A 75 -14.95 12.14 2.62
CA TRP A 75 -14.57 13.48 2.18
C TRP A 75 -15.08 13.77 0.77
N THR A 76 -14.93 12.80 -0.12
CA THR A 76 -15.28 12.96 -1.54
C THR A 76 -16.76 12.68 -1.83
N ARG A 77 -17.47 12.05 -0.89
CA ARG A 77 -18.82 11.47 -1.09
C ARG A 77 -18.88 10.45 -2.22
N TYR A 78 -17.74 9.92 -2.63
CA TYR A 78 -17.62 8.87 -3.63
C TYR A 78 -17.32 7.55 -2.93
N HIS A 79 -18.33 6.70 -2.82
CA HIS A 79 -18.20 5.47 -2.02
C HIS A 79 -17.60 4.30 -2.80
N ARG A 80 -17.67 4.30 -4.15
CA ARG A 80 -17.05 3.24 -4.97
C ARG A 80 -15.54 3.22 -4.78
N TRP A 81 -14.98 2.03 -4.61
CA TRP A 81 -13.55 1.79 -4.56
C TRP A 81 -13.23 0.48 -5.28
N GLY A 82 -11.95 0.21 -5.52
CA GLY A 82 -11.54 -1.05 -6.14
C GLY A 82 -10.48 -0.84 -7.20
N PHE A 83 -10.48 -1.67 -8.24
CA PHE A 83 -9.31 -1.79 -9.11
C PHE A 83 -9.69 -1.71 -10.59
N VAL A 84 -8.94 -0.89 -11.32
CA VAL A 84 -8.94 -0.91 -12.79
C VAL A 84 -7.78 -1.79 -13.24
N VAL A 85 -8.09 -2.94 -13.83
CA VAL A 85 -7.13 -3.99 -14.15
C VAL A 85 -6.98 -4.11 -15.66
N TYR A 86 -5.76 -3.93 -16.15
CA TYR A 86 -5.40 -4.08 -17.56
C TYR A 86 -4.76 -5.44 -17.80
N ARG A 87 -5.40 -6.23 -18.66
CA ARG A 87 -4.81 -7.46 -19.19
C ARG A 87 -3.83 -7.14 -20.30
N CYS A 88 -2.55 -7.43 -20.07
CA CYS A 88 -1.47 -7.15 -21.04
C CYS A 88 -0.78 -8.42 -21.56
N ALA A 89 -1.22 -9.60 -21.10
CA ALA A 89 -0.80 -10.90 -21.59
C ALA A 89 -2.01 -11.76 -21.97
N TYR A 90 -1.95 -12.32 -23.18
CA TYR A 90 -3.05 -13.05 -23.80
C TYR A 90 -2.65 -14.44 -24.33
N GLY A 91 -1.56 -14.99 -23.80
CA GLY A 91 -1.04 -16.30 -24.18
C GLY A 91 -1.84 -17.48 -23.61
N ASP A 92 -2.47 -17.28 -22.46
CA ASP A 92 -3.22 -18.30 -21.73
C ASP A 92 -4.43 -17.67 -21.02
N ASP A 93 -5.64 -18.02 -21.48
CA ASP A 93 -6.89 -17.50 -20.93
C ASP A 93 -7.24 -18.18 -19.59
N ASP A 94 -6.90 -19.45 -19.41
CA ASP A 94 -7.19 -20.19 -18.18
C ASP A 94 -6.29 -19.70 -17.03
N LEU A 95 -5.00 -19.47 -17.31
CA LEU A 95 -4.08 -18.87 -16.35
C LEU A 95 -4.53 -17.45 -15.95
N TRP A 96 -4.99 -16.65 -16.92
CA TRP A 96 -5.55 -15.32 -16.65
C TRP A 96 -6.76 -15.39 -15.73
N ASN A 97 -7.74 -16.25 -16.03
CA ASN A 97 -8.96 -16.39 -15.23
C ASN A 97 -8.63 -16.79 -13.79
N ARG A 98 -7.77 -17.80 -13.61
CA ARG A 98 -7.31 -18.21 -12.27
C ARG A 98 -6.56 -17.10 -11.54
N TYR A 99 -5.76 -16.29 -12.25
CA TYR A 99 -5.06 -15.15 -11.67
C TYR A 99 -6.05 -14.11 -11.13
N ILE A 100 -7.07 -13.74 -11.92
CA ILE A 100 -8.08 -12.77 -11.49
C ILE A 100 -8.95 -13.31 -10.34
N GLU A 101 -9.32 -14.58 -10.38
CA GLU A 101 -10.03 -15.24 -9.27
C GLU A 101 -9.20 -15.21 -7.98
N GLN A 102 -7.92 -15.55 -8.07
CA GLN A 102 -7.01 -15.50 -6.92
C GLN A 102 -6.85 -14.07 -6.38
N LEU A 103 -6.73 -13.06 -7.26
CA LEU A 103 -6.62 -11.67 -6.86
C LEU A 103 -7.88 -11.20 -6.11
N LYS A 104 -9.07 -11.53 -6.63
CA LYS A 104 -10.35 -11.24 -5.99
C LYS A 104 -10.47 -11.94 -4.64
N LYS A 105 -10.07 -13.21 -4.55
CA LYS A 105 -10.03 -13.98 -3.31
C LYS A 105 -9.11 -13.34 -2.27
N ASN A 106 -7.90 -12.94 -2.65
CA ASN A 106 -6.97 -12.27 -1.74
C ASN A 106 -7.56 -10.98 -1.16
N VAL A 107 -8.25 -10.17 -1.98
CA VAL A 107 -8.93 -8.95 -1.53
C VAL A 107 -10.09 -9.26 -0.57
N HIS A 108 -10.90 -10.28 -0.87
CA HIS A 108 -11.96 -10.76 0.03
C HIS A 108 -11.39 -11.21 1.38
N ASP A 109 -10.38 -12.09 1.36
CA ASP A 109 -9.74 -12.62 2.57
C ASP A 109 -9.14 -11.49 3.43
N GLU A 110 -8.52 -10.48 2.80
CA GLU A 110 -8.00 -9.30 3.50
C GLU A 110 -9.12 -8.47 4.16
N LEU A 111 -10.25 -8.28 3.48
CA LEU A 111 -11.41 -7.59 4.05
C LEU A 111 -12.05 -8.36 5.20
N VAL A 112 -12.15 -9.69 5.09
CA VAL A 112 -12.64 -10.57 6.16
C VAL A 112 -11.71 -10.50 7.36
N HIS A 113 -10.39 -10.59 7.14
CA HIS A 113 -9.39 -10.48 8.20
C HIS A 113 -9.43 -9.13 8.91
N ALA A 114 -9.66 -8.05 8.16
CA ALA A 114 -9.84 -6.71 8.72
C ALA A 114 -11.20 -6.50 9.43
N GLY A 115 -12.14 -7.45 9.32
CA GLY A 115 -13.51 -7.28 9.83
C GLY A 115 -14.31 -6.23 9.07
N ARG A 116 -13.95 -5.97 7.80
CA ARG A 116 -14.51 -4.89 6.97
C ARG A 116 -15.26 -5.37 5.73
N ALA A 117 -15.37 -6.68 5.49
CA ALA A 117 -16.08 -7.24 4.33
C ALA A 117 -17.52 -6.71 4.20
N GLU A 118 -18.35 -6.84 5.24
CA GLU A 118 -19.75 -6.35 5.23
C GLU A 118 -19.87 -4.85 4.91
N LEU A 119 -18.88 -4.06 5.33
CA LEU A 119 -18.89 -2.61 5.13
C LEU A 119 -18.43 -2.22 3.72
N LEU A 120 -17.32 -2.81 3.25
CA LEU A 120 -16.61 -2.34 2.06
C LEU A 120 -16.94 -3.11 0.79
N GLU A 121 -17.30 -4.39 0.85
CA GLU A 121 -17.51 -5.19 -0.37
C GLU A 121 -18.66 -4.69 -1.22
N GLN A 122 -19.72 -4.16 -0.59
CA GLN A 122 -20.85 -3.56 -1.31
C GLN A 122 -20.45 -2.37 -2.20
N TYR A 123 -19.28 -1.77 -1.96
CA TYR A 123 -18.73 -0.66 -2.72
C TYR A 123 -17.53 -1.04 -3.59
N LEU A 124 -17.07 -2.28 -3.51
CA LEU A 124 -15.92 -2.78 -4.26
C LEU A 124 -16.30 -3.00 -5.72
N ASP A 125 -15.49 -2.47 -6.61
CA ASP A 125 -15.67 -2.56 -8.05
C ASP A 125 -14.42 -3.07 -8.76
N TRP A 126 -14.63 -3.95 -9.73
CA TRP A 126 -13.58 -4.57 -10.54
C TRP A 126 -13.78 -4.19 -11.99
N VAL A 127 -13.02 -3.18 -12.44
CA VAL A 127 -13.04 -2.76 -13.84
C VAL A 127 -11.94 -3.51 -14.57
N ILE A 128 -12.29 -4.64 -15.19
CA ILE A 128 -11.37 -5.43 -15.99
C ILE A 128 -11.41 -4.92 -17.44
N ILE A 129 -10.27 -4.46 -17.96
CA ILE A 129 -10.13 -3.95 -19.32
C ILE A 129 -9.33 -4.96 -20.14
N GLU A 130 -10.01 -5.56 -21.10
CA GLU A 130 -9.48 -6.54 -22.05
C GLU A 130 -9.72 -6.05 -23.47
N ASP A 131 -8.63 -5.79 -24.18
CA ASP A 131 -8.61 -5.41 -25.58
C ASP A 131 -7.29 -5.95 -26.16
N ARG A 132 -7.35 -7.17 -26.69
CA ARG A 132 -6.17 -7.88 -27.20
C ARG A 132 -5.42 -7.07 -28.26
N ASP A 133 -6.15 -6.34 -29.11
CA ASP A 133 -5.56 -5.64 -30.26
C ASP A 133 -4.69 -4.46 -29.81
N THR A 134 -5.08 -3.79 -28.73
CA THR A 134 -4.35 -2.61 -28.22
C THR A 134 -3.48 -2.89 -27.00
N LEU A 135 -3.79 -3.94 -26.22
CA LEU A 135 -3.17 -4.22 -24.92
C LEU A 135 -2.19 -5.39 -24.93
N ASN A 136 -2.18 -6.27 -25.93
CA ASN A 136 -1.24 -7.38 -25.95
C ASN A 136 0.22 -6.89 -26.02
N ASN A 137 1.00 -7.16 -24.97
CA ASN A 137 2.35 -6.62 -24.76
C ASN A 137 2.42 -5.08 -24.80
N ALA A 138 1.33 -4.38 -24.46
CA ALA A 138 1.33 -2.93 -24.40
C ALA A 138 2.32 -2.43 -23.34
N SER A 139 3.03 -1.35 -23.65
CA SER A 139 3.90 -0.73 -22.66
C SER A 139 3.09 -0.11 -21.52
N LYS A 140 3.67 -0.01 -20.32
CA LYS A 140 3.07 0.71 -19.19
C LYS A 140 2.81 2.20 -19.51
N ALA A 141 3.54 2.77 -20.47
CA ALA A 141 3.26 4.11 -20.99
C ALA A 141 1.95 4.15 -21.79
N ASN A 142 1.71 3.16 -22.66
CA ASN A 142 0.46 3.04 -23.41
C ASN A 142 -0.73 2.77 -22.48
N VAL A 143 -0.59 1.87 -21.52
CA VAL A 143 -1.63 1.60 -20.51
C VAL A 143 -1.93 2.84 -19.67
N ARG A 144 -0.92 3.60 -19.27
CA ARG A 144 -1.14 4.89 -18.58
C ARG A 144 -1.92 5.87 -19.45
N LYS A 145 -1.70 5.91 -20.77
CA LYS A 145 -2.47 6.77 -21.68
C LYS A 145 -3.93 6.32 -21.72
N HIS A 146 -4.19 5.04 -21.98
CA HIS A 146 -5.54 4.48 -21.99
C HIS A 146 -6.26 4.73 -20.64
N PHE A 147 -5.55 4.57 -19.53
CA PHE A 147 -6.12 4.85 -18.20
C PHE A 147 -6.45 6.33 -17.99
N ASN A 148 -5.66 7.26 -18.53
CA ASN A 148 -6.02 8.67 -18.49
C ASN A 148 -7.31 8.96 -19.27
N ASP A 149 -7.51 8.31 -20.41
CA ASP A 149 -8.70 8.47 -21.24
C ASP A 149 -9.93 7.90 -20.48
N TRP A 150 -9.81 6.68 -19.94
CA TRP A 150 -10.85 6.07 -19.09
C TRP A 150 -11.22 6.94 -17.88
N VAL A 151 -10.24 7.49 -17.14
CA VAL A 151 -10.53 8.38 -16.01
C VAL A 151 -11.25 9.65 -16.50
N SER A 152 -10.83 10.24 -17.62
CA SER A 152 -11.49 11.44 -18.16
C SER A 152 -12.97 11.22 -18.44
N GLU A 153 -13.33 10.06 -18.98
CA GLU A 153 -14.73 9.66 -19.24
C GLU A 153 -15.51 9.47 -17.94
N GLN A 154 -14.99 8.69 -16.99
CA GLN A 154 -15.66 8.43 -15.71
C GLN A 154 -15.89 9.70 -14.87
N VAL A 155 -14.94 10.64 -14.93
CA VAL A 155 -15.03 11.91 -14.20
C VAL A 155 -16.11 12.81 -14.77
N ALA A 156 -16.26 12.83 -16.10
CA ALA A 156 -17.32 13.58 -16.77
C ALA A 156 -18.70 13.08 -16.35
N GLU A 157 -18.86 11.76 -16.19
CA GLU A 157 -20.11 11.13 -15.74
C GLU A 157 -20.40 11.38 -14.25
N ALA A 158 -19.38 11.28 -13.39
CA ALA A 158 -19.55 11.35 -11.95
C ALA A 158 -19.70 12.78 -11.39
N GLY A 159 -19.45 13.82 -12.19
CA GLY A 159 -19.56 15.22 -11.76
C GLY A 159 -18.57 15.60 -10.64
N LEU A 160 -17.47 14.88 -10.51
CA LEU A 160 -16.50 15.04 -9.43
C LEU A 160 -15.60 16.27 -9.65
N GLN A 161 -15.33 17.00 -8.56
CA GLN A 161 -14.39 18.11 -8.58
C GLN A 161 -12.94 17.61 -8.72
N PRO A 162 -12.04 18.33 -9.43
CA PRO A 162 -10.67 17.88 -9.67
C PRO A 162 -9.87 17.53 -8.40
N THR A 163 -10.09 18.25 -7.31
CA THR A 163 -9.45 17.98 -6.00
C THR A 163 -9.91 16.66 -5.39
N SER A 164 -11.19 16.31 -5.52
CA SER A 164 -11.72 15.03 -5.03
C SER A 164 -11.12 13.84 -5.77
N LEU A 165 -10.83 13.99 -7.07
CA LEU A 165 -10.24 12.93 -7.90
C LEU A 165 -8.88 12.46 -7.40
N GLN A 166 -8.07 13.38 -6.86
CA GLN A 166 -6.73 13.06 -6.38
C GLN A 166 -6.79 12.18 -5.11
N MET A 167 -7.87 12.30 -4.35
CA MET A 167 -8.10 11.52 -3.13
C MET A 167 -8.72 10.15 -3.42
N ILE A 168 -9.23 9.90 -4.62
CA ILE A 168 -9.87 8.64 -5.01
C ILE A 168 -8.84 7.77 -5.73
N THR A 169 -8.30 6.78 -5.02
CA THR A 169 -7.25 5.89 -5.51
C THR A 169 -7.60 5.18 -6.83
N LEU A 170 -8.88 4.83 -7.05
CA LEU A 170 -9.41 4.27 -8.30
C LEU A 170 -9.08 5.12 -9.54
N PHE A 171 -8.95 6.45 -9.39
CA PHE A 171 -8.64 7.38 -10.48
C PHE A 171 -7.17 7.79 -10.54
N ARG A 172 -6.34 7.28 -9.61
CA ARG A 172 -4.91 7.58 -9.53
C ARG A 172 -4.05 6.41 -10.01
N TYR A 173 -4.42 5.19 -9.64
CA TYR A 173 -3.65 3.99 -9.95
C TYR A 173 -4.47 2.98 -10.74
N CYS A 174 -3.84 2.32 -11.71
CA CYS A 174 -4.38 1.12 -12.33
C CYS A 174 -3.43 -0.06 -12.13
N LEU A 175 -3.97 -1.27 -12.23
CA LEU A 175 -3.21 -2.51 -12.17
C LEU A 175 -2.87 -2.95 -13.59
N TYR A 176 -1.61 -3.29 -13.81
CA TYR A 176 -1.08 -3.81 -15.05
C TYR A 176 -0.61 -5.26 -14.80
N ILE A 177 -1.13 -6.20 -15.57
CA ILE A 177 -0.80 -7.61 -15.45
C ILE A 177 -0.27 -8.10 -16.80
N ASP A 178 1.03 -8.39 -16.85
CA ASP A 178 1.70 -9.02 -17.97
C ASP A 178 2.07 -10.48 -17.69
N GLN A 179 2.81 -11.10 -18.60
CA GLN A 179 3.19 -12.50 -18.48
C GLN A 179 4.00 -12.75 -17.21
N LYS A 180 4.91 -11.83 -16.85
CA LYS A 180 5.72 -11.98 -15.63
C LYS A 180 4.86 -11.98 -14.37
N CYS A 181 3.78 -11.20 -14.34
CA CYS A 181 2.79 -11.28 -13.28
C CYS A 181 2.12 -12.65 -13.25
N LEU A 182 1.63 -13.14 -14.40
CA LEU A 182 0.95 -14.44 -14.49
C LEU A 182 1.83 -15.61 -14.03
N ASP A 183 3.12 -15.58 -14.38
CA ASP A 183 4.09 -16.62 -14.04
C ASP A 183 4.27 -16.81 -12.52
N THR A 184 3.91 -15.80 -11.72
CA THR A 184 3.97 -15.88 -10.26
C THR A 184 2.85 -16.71 -9.62
N LEU A 185 1.77 -16.99 -10.36
CA LEU A 185 0.56 -17.60 -9.79
C LEU A 185 0.79 -19.02 -9.27
N GLU A 186 1.50 -19.84 -10.04
CA GLU A 186 1.64 -21.26 -9.68
C GLU A 186 2.37 -21.46 -8.36
N ALA A 187 3.50 -20.78 -8.16
CA ALA A 187 4.27 -20.86 -6.94
C ALA A 187 3.46 -20.34 -5.74
N PHE A 188 2.72 -19.24 -5.95
CA PHE A 188 1.83 -18.68 -4.94
C PHE A 188 0.75 -19.68 -4.52
N GLN A 189 0.05 -20.31 -5.47
CA GLN A 189 -1.03 -21.26 -5.19
C GLN A 189 -0.50 -22.55 -4.56
N LYS A 190 0.64 -23.08 -5.02
CA LYS A 190 1.28 -24.26 -4.40
C LYS A 190 1.61 -24.03 -2.93
N SER A 191 1.89 -22.78 -2.53
CA SER A 191 2.14 -22.44 -1.13
C SER A 191 0.89 -22.32 -0.24
N GLU A 192 -0.35 -22.38 -0.77
CA GLU A 192 -1.57 -22.17 0.04
C GLU A 192 -1.78 -23.23 1.13
N GLY A 193 -1.31 -24.46 0.90
CA GLY A 193 -1.43 -25.54 1.87
C GLY A 193 -0.35 -25.56 2.95
N GLU A 194 0.63 -24.66 2.88
CA GLU A 194 1.76 -24.65 3.80
C GLU A 194 1.38 -24.05 5.16
N PRO A 195 1.97 -24.52 6.28
CA PRO A 195 1.63 -24.03 7.63
C PRO A 195 1.78 -22.51 7.80
N PHE A 196 2.76 -21.90 7.11
CA PHE A 196 3.00 -20.45 7.15
C PHE A 196 1.97 -19.64 6.36
N ALA A 197 1.15 -20.27 5.51
CA ALA A 197 0.23 -19.54 4.63
C ALA A 197 -0.97 -18.92 5.35
N GLN A 198 -1.27 -19.40 6.56
CA GLN A 198 -2.36 -18.93 7.41
C GLN A 198 -1.87 -18.10 8.61
N ASP A 199 -0.56 -18.00 8.82
CA ASP A 199 0.01 -17.25 9.92
C ASP A 199 0.15 -15.76 9.53
N PRO A 200 -0.46 -14.81 10.27
CA PRO A 200 -0.44 -13.39 9.91
C PRO A 200 0.96 -12.76 9.85
N ILE A 201 1.95 -13.35 10.52
CA ILE A 201 3.34 -12.88 10.52
C ILE A 201 4.11 -13.51 9.36
N MET A 202 3.89 -14.80 9.11
CA MET A 202 4.65 -15.56 8.10
C MET A 202 4.01 -15.56 6.70
N ILE A 203 2.78 -15.06 6.54
CA ILE A 203 2.07 -15.03 5.24
C ILE A 203 2.86 -14.30 4.15
N HIS A 204 3.70 -13.33 4.53
CA HIS A 204 4.57 -12.60 3.61
C HIS A 204 5.80 -13.39 3.15
N TRP A 205 6.10 -14.54 3.74
CA TRP A 205 7.16 -15.45 3.29
C TRP A 205 6.71 -16.37 2.17
N ARG A 206 5.42 -16.37 1.84
CA ARG A 206 4.90 -17.07 0.66
C ARG A 206 5.59 -16.51 -0.60
N PRO A 207 5.86 -17.38 -1.60
CA PRO A 207 6.18 -16.91 -2.94
C PRO A 207 5.17 -15.85 -3.36
N PRO A 208 5.59 -14.67 -3.82
CA PRO A 208 4.67 -13.57 -4.05
C PRO A 208 3.84 -13.83 -5.30
N MET A 209 2.52 -13.64 -5.22
CA MET A 209 1.74 -13.29 -6.40
C MET A 209 1.92 -11.80 -6.64
N VAL A 210 2.43 -11.41 -7.81
CA VAL A 210 2.86 -10.02 -8.07
C VAL A 210 2.06 -9.40 -9.19
N LEU A 211 1.68 -8.14 -9.00
CA LEU A 211 1.09 -7.28 -10.01
C LEU A 211 1.88 -5.98 -10.13
N VAL A 212 1.67 -5.23 -11.20
CA VAL A 212 2.23 -3.88 -11.35
C VAL A 212 1.17 -2.84 -11.04
N VAL A 213 1.52 -1.89 -10.18
CA VAL A 213 0.70 -0.69 -9.95
C VAL A 213 1.26 0.44 -10.81
N VAL A 214 0.45 1.00 -11.70
CA VAL A 214 0.82 2.09 -12.61
C VAL A 214 0.23 3.40 -12.11
N ASP A 215 1.08 4.42 -11.97
CA ASP A 215 0.71 5.74 -11.49
C ASP A 215 0.36 6.67 -12.64
N ARG A 216 -0.89 7.14 -12.67
CA ARG A 216 -1.40 8.08 -13.67
C ARG A 216 -0.69 9.43 -13.60
N LEU A 217 -0.39 9.88 -12.38
CA LEU A 217 0.14 11.20 -12.06
C LEU A 217 1.66 11.16 -11.87
N TRP A 218 2.37 10.21 -12.49
CA TRP A 218 3.82 10.33 -12.55
C TRP A 218 4.19 11.57 -13.36
N THR A 219 3.70 11.68 -14.61
CA THR A 219 4.12 12.64 -15.67
C THR A 219 4.14 14.09 -15.20
N ARG A 220 3.28 14.41 -14.26
CA ARG A 220 3.09 15.73 -13.67
C ARG A 220 2.87 15.54 -12.17
N SER A 221 3.38 16.42 -11.32
CA SER A 221 2.98 16.41 -9.91
C SER A 221 1.49 16.62 -9.78
N LEU A 222 0.95 16.33 -8.59
CA LEU A 222 -0.44 16.64 -8.24
C LEU A 222 -0.79 18.12 -8.43
N LYS A 223 0.22 19.00 -8.43
CA LYS A 223 0.14 20.44 -8.71
C LYS A 223 0.28 20.78 -10.21
N GLY A 224 0.30 19.79 -11.10
CA GLY A 224 0.41 19.95 -12.55
C GLY A 224 1.81 20.29 -13.08
N VAL A 225 2.81 20.36 -12.19
CA VAL A 225 4.19 20.75 -12.52
C VAL A 225 4.99 19.53 -12.97
N PRO A 226 5.75 19.57 -14.08
CA PRO A 226 6.62 18.46 -14.46
C PRO A 226 7.63 18.11 -13.34
N LYS A 227 7.63 16.85 -12.88
CA LYS A 227 8.58 16.38 -11.85
C LYS A 227 10.00 16.37 -12.42
N LYS A 228 10.95 17.11 -11.83
CA LYS A 228 12.37 17.06 -12.20
C LYS A 228 13.13 16.14 -11.25
N GLN A 229 13.67 15.04 -11.75
CA GLN A 229 14.73 14.26 -11.13
C GLN A 229 15.57 13.65 -12.25
N TRP A 230 16.89 13.74 -12.15
CA TRP A 230 17.82 13.28 -13.19
C TRP A 230 19.00 12.57 -12.53
N GLY A 231 19.56 11.58 -13.23
CA GLY A 231 20.87 11.00 -12.87
C GLY A 231 20.91 9.48 -12.75
N HIS A 232 19.80 8.76 -12.88
CA HIS A 232 19.82 7.29 -12.77
C HIS A 232 19.81 6.57 -14.13
N PRO A 233 20.35 5.33 -14.23
CA PRO A 233 20.30 4.50 -15.45
C PRO A 233 18.87 4.30 -15.96
N ARG A 234 18.62 4.43 -17.27
CA ARG A 234 17.25 4.45 -17.80
C ARG A 234 16.51 3.12 -17.60
N ILE A 235 15.28 3.20 -17.09
CA ILE A 235 14.32 2.10 -17.03
C ILE A 235 13.10 2.54 -17.85
N GLU A 236 12.79 1.82 -18.91
CA GLU A 236 11.70 2.16 -19.84
C GLU A 236 11.76 3.63 -20.32
N GLY A 237 12.98 4.11 -20.59
CA GLY A 237 13.22 5.48 -21.03
C GLY A 237 13.27 6.53 -19.90
N SER A 238 12.88 6.21 -18.67
CA SER A 238 12.91 7.12 -17.51
C SER A 238 14.25 7.09 -16.76
N SER A 239 14.83 8.26 -16.50
CA SER A 239 16.01 8.45 -15.64
C SER A 239 15.68 9.03 -14.26
N LYS A 240 14.38 9.14 -13.92
CA LYS A 240 13.92 9.55 -12.58
C LYS A 240 14.17 8.42 -11.56
N HIS A 241 14.15 8.77 -10.27
CA HIS A 241 14.20 7.76 -9.21
C HIS A 241 12.96 6.86 -9.31
N TYR A 242 11.77 7.46 -9.09
CA TYR A 242 10.49 6.81 -9.32
C TYR A 242 10.13 6.80 -10.81
N VAL A 243 9.84 5.61 -11.37
CA VAL A 243 9.57 5.43 -12.81
C VAL A 243 8.08 5.42 -13.16
N GLY A 244 7.21 5.57 -12.17
CA GLY A 244 5.76 5.76 -12.39
C GLY A 244 4.98 4.48 -12.41
N TRP A 245 5.61 3.44 -11.89
CA TRP A 245 5.03 2.14 -11.61
C TRP A 245 5.94 1.41 -10.62
N PHE A 246 5.39 0.40 -9.97
CA PHE A 246 6.12 -0.47 -9.05
C PHE A 246 5.45 -1.85 -8.96
N TYR A 247 6.19 -2.87 -8.55
CA TYR A 247 5.65 -4.18 -8.26
C TYR A 247 5.04 -4.22 -6.87
N LYS A 248 3.90 -4.90 -6.71
CA LYS A 248 3.22 -5.07 -5.43
C LYS A 248 2.75 -6.51 -5.25
N ARG A 249 2.89 -7.02 -4.03
CA ARG A 249 2.27 -8.29 -3.63
C ARG A 249 0.74 -8.16 -3.66
N ALA A 250 0.08 -9.11 -4.31
CA ALA A 250 -1.38 -9.16 -4.45
C ALA A 250 -2.13 -9.47 -3.14
N LEU A 251 -1.43 -9.93 -2.10
CA LEU A 251 -2.01 -10.34 -0.81
C LEU A 251 -2.44 -9.17 0.11
N SER A 252 -1.99 -7.94 -0.16
CA SER A 252 -2.21 -6.79 0.74
C SER A 252 -2.66 -5.57 -0.05
N MET A 253 -3.58 -5.79 -0.99
CA MET A 253 -4.03 -4.76 -1.93
C MET A 253 -5.04 -3.81 -1.29
N VAL A 254 -5.82 -4.23 -0.30
CA VAL A 254 -6.77 -3.36 0.41
C VAL A 254 -6.05 -2.39 1.33
N ALA A 255 -5.10 -2.89 2.13
CA ALA A 255 -4.22 -2.06 2.95
C ALA A 255 -3.44 -1.08 2.06
N ALA A 256 -2.83 -1.57 0.97
CA ALA A 256 -2.12 -0.72 0.02
C ALA A 256 -3.03 0.34 -0.62
N TYR A 257 -4.28 0.00 -0.93
CA TYR A 257 -5.27 0.95 -1.46
C TYR A 257 -5.59 2.04 -0.42
N SER A 258 -5.80 1.67 0.84
CA SER A 258 -6.04 2.64 1.93
C SER A 258 -4.84 3.56 2.15
N ASP A 259 -3.65 2.99 2.18
CA ASP A 259 -2.38 3.68 2.33
C ASP A 259 -2.21 4.79 1.29
N VAL A 260 -2.33 4.46 0.00
CA VAL A 260 -2.21 5.47 -1.08
C VAL A 260 -3.39 6.45 -1.10
N SER A 261 -4.54 6.07 -0.53
CA SER A 261 -5.67 6.99 -0.32
C SER A 261 -5.38 8.00 0.78
N ALA A 262 -4.52 7.66 1.76
CA ALA A 262 -4.12 8.56 2.84
C ALA A 262 -3.05 9.58 2.42
N SER A 263 -2.23 9.23 1.42
CA SER A 263 -1.08 10.02 0.94
C SER A 263 -1.29 10.63 -0.44
N TRP A 264 -2.52 11.08 -0.69
CA TRP A 264 -2.92 11.67 -1.95
C TRP A 264 -2.11 12.92 -2.34
N ASP A 265 -1.38 13.55 -1.42
CA ASP A 265 -0.50 14.71 -1.65
C ASP A 265 0.95 14.33 -1.99
N GLU A 266 1.34 13.07 -1.80
CA GLU A 266 2.69 12.58 -2.07
C GLU A 266 2.90 12.28 -3.55
N ASP A 267 4.10 12.58 -4.06
CA ASP A 267 4.45 12.43 -5.47
C ASP A 267 5.06 11.07 -5.83
N GLN A 268 5.40 10.23 -4.84
CA GLN A 268 5.91 8.87 -5.01
C GLN A 268 5.48 7.99 -3.83
N PRO A 269 5.37 6.65 -3.98
CA PRO A 269 5.18 5.75 -2.85
C PRO A 269 6.41 5.70 -1.93
N TRP A 270 6.20 5.63 -0.60
CA TRP A 270 7.28 5.57 0.40
C TRP A 270 8.19 4.33 0.26
N ASP A 271 7.63 3.18 -0.10
CA ASP A 271 8.38 1.91 -0.22
C ASP A 271 8.95 1.67 -1.62
N TYR A 272 9.05 2.70 -2.46
CA TYR A 272 9.61 2.51 -3.80
C TYR A 272 11.13 2.33 -3.74
N ALA A 273 11.59 1.14 -4.15
CA ALA A 273 12.98 0.85 -4.43
C ALA A 273 13.30 0.98 -5.94
N ARG A 274 14.57 1.26 -6.25
CA ARG A 274 15.07 1.38 -7.63
C ARG A 274 16.25 0.41 -7.90
N PRO A 275 16.23 -0.42 -8.96
CA PRO A 275 15.11 -0.66 -9.88
C PRO A 275 13.84 -1.10 -9.14
N PRO A 276 12.65 -1.11 -9.78
CA PRO A 276 11.43 -1.49 -9.08
C PRO A 276 11.55 -2.90 -8.46
N ALA A 277 11.58 -2.96 -7.13
CA ALA A 277 11.48 -4.18 -6.34
C ALA A 277 10.02 -4.47 -5.96
N ILE A 278 9.75 -5.66 -5.42
CA ILE A 278 8.41 -6.06 -4.97
C ILE A 278 8.12 -5.38 -3.62
N SER A 279 7.18 -4.43 -3.61
CA SER A 279 6.72 -3.79 -2.36
C SER A 279 5.86 -4.75 -1.51
N PRO A 280 5.91 -4.66 -0.17
CA PRO A 280 6.70 -3.74 0.66
C PRO A 280 8.11 -4.25 1.02
N ILE A 281 8.44 -5.51 0.73
CA ILE A 281 9.73 -6.11 1.10
C ILE A 281 10.74 -5.81 -0.03
N GLY A 282 11.34 -4.62 0.01
CA GLY A 282 12.24 -4.10 -1.03
C GLY A 282 13.51 -4.92 -1.31
N ASP A 283 13.72 -6.02 -0.59
CA ASP A 283 14.81 -6.97 -0.81
C ASP A 283 14.47 -8.04 -1.87
N GLU A 284 13.19 -8.17 -2.24
CA GLU A 284 12.72 -9.16 -3.20
C GLU A 284 12.51 -8.54 -4.60
N TRP A 285 13.12 -9.18 -5.60
CA TRP A 285 13.05 -8.77 -7.00
C TRP A 285 12.06 -9.66 -7.75
N MET A 286 11.51 -9.16 -8.86
CA MET A 286 10.76 -10.03 -9.75
C MET A 286 11.62 -11.23 -10.17
N PRO A 287 11.07 -12.46 -10.14
CA PRO A 287 11.75 -13.63 -10.67
C PRO A 287 12.24 -13.36 -12.11
N GLU A 288 13.47 -13.79 -12.40
CA GLU A 288 14.06 -13.64 -13.75
C GLU A 288 13.31 -14.45 -14.81
#